data_AF-A0A940KM74-F1
#
_entry.id   AF-A0A940KM74-F1
#
_cell.length_a   1.000
_cell.length_b   1.000
_cell.length_c   1.000
_cell.angle_alpha   90.00
_cell.angle_beta   90.00
_cell.angle_gamma   90.00
#
_symmetry.space_group_name_H-M   'P 1'
#
loop_
_entity.id
_entity.type
_entity.pdbx_description
1 polymer ?
#
loop_
_entity_poly.entity_id
_entity_poly.type
_entity_poly.pdbx_seq_one_letter_code
_entity_poly.pdbx_strand_id
1 'polypeptide(L)'
;MAGYFLMRPSATVQQKTIGFALAIGTLPLPRWLALIDRGGDEIFTLRQIFTSNQYVAVLLGGFLVLLFTIPPVWRAMKLIKNKQALLILAGFLIIPYILDRLLIEKYFNGKLAASGLWMEPVYAGVPMIVVAWQIILLGTLLLSFQYLKRLSKKPVLFS
;
A
#
# COMPACT_ATOMS: atom_id res chain seq x y z
N MET A 1 -6.18 -5.50 -7.67
CA MET A 1 -7.17 -6.55 -8.01
C MET A 1 -6.77 -7.96 -7.58
N ALA A 2 -5.52 -8.41 -7.76
CA ALA A 2 -5.07 -9.75 -7.34
C ALA A 2 -5.40 -10.08 -5.87
N GLY A 3 -5.22 -9.12 -4.95
CA GLY A 3 -5.56 -9.29 -3.54
C GLY A 3 -7.04 -9.64 -3.30
N TYR A 4 -7.96 -9.00 -4.01
CA TYR A 4 -9.40 -9.28 -3.91
C TYR A 4 -9.75 -10.72 -4.31
N PHE A 5 -9.17 -11.22 -5.40
CA PHE A 5 -9.43 -12.58 -5.89
C PHE A 5 -8.85 -13.65 -4.95
N LEU A 6 -7.66 -13.43 -4.41
CA LEU A 6 -7.01 -14.35 -3.47
C LEU A 6 -7.73 -14.42 -2.11
N MET A 7 -8.61 -13.46 -1.80
CA MET A 7 -9.44 -13.44 -0.59
C MET A 7 -10.84 -14.07 -0.78
N ARG A 8 -11.11 -14.76 -1.89
CA ARG A 8 -12.42 -15.42 -2.12
C ARG A 8 -12.71 -16.52 -1.07
N PRO A 9 -13.99 -16.86 -0.81
CA PRO A 9 -14.35 -17.84 0.22
C PRO A 9 -13.67 -19.20 0.04
N SER A 10 -13.55 -19.68 -1.20
CA SER A 10 -12.92 -20.95 -1.57
C SER A 10 -11.38 -20.95 -1.53
N ALA A 11 -10.73 -19.81 -1.27
CA ALA A 11 -9.28 -19.73 -1.21
C ALA A 11 -8.71 -20.34 0.09
N THR A 12 -7.49 -20.87 -0.01
CA THR A 12 -6.73 -21.40 1.13
C THR A 12 -6.37 -20.29 2.12
N VAL A 13 -6.00 -20.65 3.34
CA VAL A 13 -5.55 -19.68 4.35
C VAL A 13 -4.36 -18.87 3.83
N GLN A 14 -3.38 -19.54 3.21
CA GLN A 14 -2.21 -18.90 2.64
C GLN A 14 -2.57 -17.90 1.54
N GLN A 15 -3.48 -18.26 0.63
CA GLN A 15 -3.97 -17.35 -0.41
C GLN A 15 -4.67 -16.14 0.19
N LYS A 16 -5.50 -16.34 1.22
CA LYS A 16 -6.18 -15.24 1.93
C LYS A 16 -5.20 -14.30 2.62
N THR A 17 -4.15 -14.83 3.25
CA THR A 17 -3.09 -14.03 3.87
C THR A 17 -2.33 -13.21 2.84
N ILE A 18 -1.92 -13.81 1.71
CA ILE A 18 -1.28 -13.09 0.61
C ILE A 18 -2.23 -12.03 0.05
N GLY A 19 -3.49 -12.38 -0.16
CA GLY A 19 -4.51 -11.47 -0.67
C GLY A 19 -4.75 -10.28 0.24
N PHE A 20 -4.75 -10.50 1.56
CA PHE A 20 -4.82 -9.45 2.57
C PHE A 20 -3.59 -8.53 2.49
N ALA A 21 -2.38 -9.10 2.47
CA ALA A 21 -1.14 -8.35 2.36
C ALA A 21 -1.09 -7.51 1.07
N LEU A 22 -1.54 -8.05 -0.06
CA LEU A 22 -1.61 -7.32 -1.33
C LEU A 22 -2.68 -6.22 -1.33
N ALA A 23 -3.78 -6.39 -0.59
CA ALA A 23 -4.83 -5.37 -0.50
C ALA A 23 -4.44 -4.19 0.39
N ILE A 24 -3.75 -4.46 1.50
CA ILE A 24 -3.30 -3.43 2.45
C ILE A 24 -1.98 -2.80 1.99
N GLY A 25 -1.07 -3.60 1.42
CA GLY A 25 0.26 -3.17 0.98
C GLY A 25 0.25 -2.16 -0.16
N THR A 26 -0.88 -1.97 -0.86
CA THR A 26 -1.04 -0.85 -1.82
C THR A 26 -1.24 0.50 -1.14
N LEU A 27 -1.24 0.55 0.19
CA LEU A 27 -1.45 1.75 1.00
C LEU A 27 -2.76 2.46 0.61
N PRO A 28 -3.93 1.83 0.83
CA PRO A 28 -5.21 2.41 0.40
C PRO A 28 -5.57 3.68 1.18
N LEU A 29 -5.16 3.83 2.45
CA LEU A 29 -5.48 5.03 3.24
C LEU A 29 -4.84 6.31 2.67
N PRO A 30 -3.53 6.37 2.36
CA PRO A 30 -2.95 7.53 1.67
C PRO A 30 -3.67 7.85 0.36
N ARG A 31 -4.03 6.83 -0.42
CA ARG A 31 -4.77 7.00 -1.67
C ARG A 31 -6.17 7.61 -1.46
N TRP A 32 -6.86 7.24 -0.39
CA TRP A 32 -8.15 7.84 -0.03
C TRP A 32 -8.00 9.30 0.39
N LEU A 33 -6.96 9.61 1.16
CA LEU A 33 -6.66 10.97 1.62
C LEU A 33 -6.15 11.87 0.51
N ALA A 34 -5.54 11.31 -0.54
CA ALA A 34 -5.06 12.05 -1.71
C ALA A 34 -6.18 12.85 -2.41
N LEU A 35 -7.44 12.42 -2.29
CA LEU A 35 -8.60 13.19 -2.75
C LEU A 35 -8.75 14.52 -1.99
N ILE A 36 -8.49 14.52 -0.69
CA ILE A 36 -8.58 15.71 0.20
C ILE A 36 -7.43 16.66 -0.13
N ASP A 37 -6.21 16.12 -0.23
CA ASP A 37 -5.00 16.88 -0.56
C ASP A 37 -4.95 17.29 -2.04
N ARG A 38 -5.91 16.79 -2.83
CA ARG A 38 -6.00 16.95 -4.28
C ARG A 38 -4.70 16.55 -4.98
N GLY A 39 -4.03 15.53 -4.46
CA GLY A 39 -2.74 15.00 -4.90
C GLY A 39 -2.82 13.53 -5.28
N GLY A 40 -1.67 12.88 -5.44
CA GLY A 40 -1.56 11.48 -5.84
C GLY A 40 -1.53 11.27 -7.35
N ASP A 41 -0.95 10.15 -7.77
CA ASP A 41 -0.62 9.87 -9.17
C ASP A 41 -1.86 9.80 -10.07
N GLU A 42 -2.97 9.23 -9.57
CA GLU A 42 -4.22 9.11 -10.33
C GLU A 42 -4.86 10.48 -10.60
N ILE A 43 -4.89 11.35 -9.59
CA ILE A 43 -5.42 12.71 -9.71
C ILE A 43 -4.47 13.55 -10.58
N PHE A 44 -3.16 13.46 -10.35
CA PHE A 44 -2.17 14.16 -11.17
C PHE A 44 -2.30 13.81 -12.65
N THR A 45 -2.41 12.51 -12.97
CA THR A 45 -2.57 12.04 -14.35
C THR A 45 -3.84 12.60 -14.99
N LEU A 46 -4.97 12.57 -14.28
CA LEU A 46 -6.23 13.10 -14.81
C LEU A 46 -6.21 14.63 -14.97
N ARG A 47 -5.45 15.35 -14.15
CA ARG A 47 -5.28 16.81 -14.29
C ARG A 47 -4.52 17.21 -15.55
N GLN A 48 -3.63 16.34 -16.02
CA GLN A 48 -2.94 16.53 -17.31
C GLN A 48 -3.89 16.34 -18.50
N ILE A 49 -4.94 15.52 -18.33
CA ILE A 49 -5.93 15.25 -19.38
C ILE A 49 -7.03 16.32 -19.35
N PHE A 50 -7.58 16.62 -18.17
CA PHE A 50 -8.67 17.57 -17.96
C PHE A 50 -8.11 18.95 -17.54
N THR A 51 -7.29 19.54 -18.40
CA THR A 51 -6.61 20.81 -18.14
C THR A 51 -7.59 21.96 -17.83
N SER A 52 -8.72 22.00 -18.54
CA SER A 52 -9.76 23.04 -18.41
C SER A 52 -10.67 22.88 -17.19
N ASN A 53 -10.74 21.70 -16.57
CA ASN A 53 -11.59 21.46 -15.40
C ASN A 53 -10.93 20.54 -14.37
N GLN A 54 -10.06 21.17 -13.57
CA GLN A 54 -9.31 20.52 -12.50
C GLN A 54 -10.20 19.90 -11.41
N TYR A 55 -11.41 20.44 -11.20
CA TYR A 55 -12.36 19.89 -10.22
C TYR A 55 -12.90 18.53 -10.67
N VAL A 56 -13.27 18.41 -11.95
CA VAL A 56 -13.70 17.13 -12.53
C VAL A 56 -12.58 16.11 -12.48
N ALA A 57 -11.33 16.51 -12.76
CA ALA A 57 -10.17 15.63 -12.65
C ALA A 57 -10.01 15.03 -11.24
N VAL A 58 -10.13 15.87 -10.20
CA VAL A 58 -10.01 15.46 -8.80
C VAL A 58 -11.15 14.51 -8.41
N LEU A 59 -12.39 14.83 -8.78
CA LEU A 59 -13.56 14.00 -8.46
C LEU A 59 -13.49 12.63 -9.15
N LEU A 60 -13.15 12.60 -10.44
CA LEU A 60 -13.00 11.35 -11.19
C LEU A 60 -11.83 10.52 -10.66
N GLY A 61 -10.70 11.14 -10.37
CA GLY A 61 -9.53 10.45 -9.79
C GLY A 61 -9.83 9.84 -8.44
N GLY A 62 -10.43 10.62 -7.53
CA GLY A 62 -10.88 10.12 -6.24
C GLY A 62 -11.89 8.98 -6.37
N PHE A 63 -12.88 9.13 -7.26
CA PHE A 63 -13.87 8.10 -7.51
C PHE A 63 -13.24 6.79 -7.98
N LEU A 64 -12.34 6.85 -8.96
CA LEU A 64 -11.62 5.67 -9.46
C LEU A 64 -10.77 5.02 -8.37
N VAL A 65 -10.04 5.83 -7.59
CA VAL A 65 -9.26 5.32 -6.46
C VAL A 65 -10.14 4.57 -5.48
N LEU A 66 -11.24 5.17 -5.03
CA LEU A 66 -12.18 4.52 -4.10
C LEU A 66 -12.79 3.25 -4.71
N LEU A 67 -13.17 3.30 -5.98
CA LEU A 67 -13.75 2.16 -6.70
C LEU A 67 -12.80 0.95 -6.73
N PHE A 68 -11.50 1.17 -6.89
CA PHE A 68 -10.52 0.08 -6.96
C PHE A 68 -9.96 -0.36 -5.60
N THR A 69 -10.00 0.50 -4.59
CA THR A 69 -9.36 0.24 -3.28
C THR A 69 -10.37 -0.16 -2.20
N ILE A 70 -11.63 0.30 -2.24
CA ILE A 70 -12.64 -0.09 -1.25
C ILE A 70 -12.98 -1.59 -1.33
N PRO A 71 -13.28 -2.19 -2.50
CA PRO A 71 -13.67 -3.60 -2.55
C PRO A 71 -12.64 -4.59 -1.95
N PRO A 72 -11.32 -4.49 -2.24
CA PRO A 72 -10.33 -5.35 -1.60
C PRO A 72 -10.22 -5.10 -0.09
N VAL A 73 -10.26 -3.83 0.37
CA VAL A 73 -10.20 -3.53 1.81
C VAL A 73 -11.44 -4.03 2.55
N TRP A 74 -12.62 -3.87 1.97
CA TRP A 74 -13.87 -4.39 2.51
C TRP A 74 -13.82 -5.92 2.65
N ARG A 75 -13.28 -6.61 1.64
CA ARG A 75 -13.10 -8.07 1.70
C ARG A 75 -12.05 -8.47 2.73
N ALA A 76 -10.96 -7.71 2.86
CA ALA A 76 -9.95 -7.90 3.89
C ALA A 76 -10.55 -7.76 5.30
N MET A 77 -11.42 -6.78 5.52
CA MET A 77 -12.15 -6.61 6.78
C MET A 77 -13.00 -7.85 7.11
N LYS A 78 -13.74 -8.38 6.13
CA LYS A 78 -14.58 -9.57 6.30
C LYS A 78 -13.80 -10.85 6.63
N LEU A 79 -12.49 -10.90 6.37
CA LEU A 79 -11.66 -12.04 6.75
C LEU A 79 -11.28 -12.05 8.23
N ILE A 80 -11.31 -10.90 8.90
CA ILE A 80 -10.92 -10.77 10.30
C ILE A 80 -12.09 -11.23 11.18
N LYS A 81 -12.00 -12.45 11.73
CA LYS A 81 -13.05 -13.04 12.61
C LYS A 81 -13.01 -12.54 14.07
N ASN A 82 -12.17 -11.54 14.37
CA ASN A 82 -12.00 -11.01 15.72
C ASN A 82 -13.05 -9.92 16.02
N LYS A 83 -13.53 -9.83 17.26
CA LYS A 83 -14.44 -8.75 17.72
C LYS A 83 -13.85 -7.35 17.53
N GLN A 84 -12.52 -7.24 17.52
CA GLN A 84 -11.76 -6.01 17.28
C GLN A 84 -11.33 -5.84 15.81
N ALA A 85 -12.03 -6.45 14.85
CA ALA A 85 -11.67 -6.40 13.43
C ALA A 85 -11.42 -4.99 12.89
N LEU A 86 -12.23 -4.02 13.32
CA LEU A 86 -12.08 -2.61 12.92
C LEU A 86 -10.76 -2.00 13.45
N LEU A 87 -10.39 -2.27 14.70
CA LEU A 87 -9.12 -1.78 15.28
C LEU A 87 -7.92 -2.42 14.59
N ILE A 88 -7.98 -3.71 14.30
CA ILE A 88 -6.94 -4.43 13.58
C ILE A 88 -6.78 -3.83 12.18
N LEU A 89 -7.89 -3.67 11.45
CA LEU A 89 -7.88 -3.07 10.11
C LEU A 89 -7.37 -1.63 10.16
N ALA A 90 -7.82 -0.82 11.12
CA ALA A 90 -7.35 0.55 11.32
C ALA A 90 -5.83 0.58 11.57
N GLY A 91 -5.29 -0.33 12.38
CA GLY A 91 -3.84 -0.48 12.57
C GLY A 91 -3.11 -0.75 11.25
N PHE A 92 -3.64 -1.68 10.45
CA PHE A 92 -3.09 -2.00 9.13
C PHE A 92 -3.21 -0.88 8.09
N LEU A 93 -4.11 0.08 8.28
CA LEU A 93 -4.25 1.25 7.41
C LEU A 93 -3.41 2.44 7.89
N ILE A 94 -3.48 2.74 9.19
CA ILE A 94 -2.90 3.93 9.81
C ILE A 94 -1.40 3.77 10.04
N ILE A 95 -0.94 2.62 10.56
CA ILE A 95 0.49 2.44 10.87
C ILE A 95 1.34 2.59 9.60
N PRO A 96 1.03 1.91 8.48
CA PRO A 96 1.80 2.09 7.25
C PRO A 96 1.73 3.52 6.72
N TYR A 97 0.57 4.19 6.82
CA TYR A 97 0.43 5.60 6.43
C TYR A 97 1.33 6.53 7.25
N ILE A 98 1.33 6.38 8.59
CA ILE A 98 2.17 7.20 9.47
C ILE A 98 3.65 6.97 9.14
N LEU A 99 4.04 5.72 8.93
CA LEU A 99 5.41 5.38 8.56
C LEU A 99 5.80 5.98 7.21
N ASP A 100 4.93 5.90 6.21
CA ASP A 100 5.13 6.50 4.89
C ASP A 100 5.31 8.03 4.99
N ARG A 101 4.42 8.71 5.71
CA ARG A 101 4.49 10.17 5.88
C ARG A 101 5.73 10.63 6.66
N LEU A 102 6.10 9.92 7.73
CA LEU A 102 7.22 10.33 8.58
C LEU A 102 8.58 9.94 8.01
N LEU A 103 8.71 8.71 7.52
CA LEU A 103 9.98 8.21 7.00
C LEU A 103 10.17 8.63 5.55
N ILE A 104 9.19 8.39 4.69
CA ILE A 104 9.37 8.63 3.25
C ILE A 104 9.21 10.10 2.92
N GLU A 105 8.05 10.71 3.20
CA GLU A 105 7.84 12.10 2.81
C GLU A 105 8.72 13.07 3.59
N LYS A 106 8.72 12.97 4.93
CA LYS A 106 9.41 13.96 5.76
C LYS A 106 10.93 13.73 5.87
N TYR A 107 11.37 12.49 5.98
CA TYR A 107 12.79 12.20 6.18
C TYR A 107 13.53 11.96 4.85
N PHE A 108 13.09 11.01 4.04
CA PHE A 108 13.73 10.74 2.74
C PHE A 108 13.55 11.91 1.76
N ASN A 109 12.32 12.31 1.45
CA ASN A 109 12.06 13.39 0.49
C ASN A 109 12.30 14.79 1.08
N GLY A 110 12.02 14.99 2.37
CA GLY A 110 12.18 16.31 2.98
C GLY A 110 13.62 16.67 3.36
N LYS A 111 14.38 15.73 3.92
CA LYS A 111 15.74 16.00 4.42
C LYS A 111 16.84 15.47 3.50
N LEU A 112 16.72 14.22 3.04
CA LEU A 112 17.77 13.58 2.25
C LEU A 112 17.77 14.06 0.80
N ALA A 113 16.61 14.23 0.18
CA ALA A 113 16.54 14.81 -1.15
C ALA A 113 16.93 16.30 -1.13
N ALA A 114 16.54 17.05 -0.10
CA ALA A 114 16.92 18.46 0.05
C ALA A 114 18.43 18.68 0.28
N SER A 115 19.14 17.69 0.85
CA SER A 115 20.60 17.75 0.97
C SER A 115 21.33 17.36 -0.32
N GLY A 116 20.60 17.02 -1.39
CA GLY A 116 21.17 16.61 -2.69
C GLY A 116 21.82 15.23 -2.67
N LEU A 117 21.71 14.51 -1.55
CA LEU A 117 22.48 13.29 -1.30
C LEU A 117 21.83 12.12 -2.04
N TRP A 118 22.54 11.58 -3.05
CA TRP A 118 22.10 10.46 -3.89
C TRP A 118 20.82 10.72 -4.70
N MET A 119 20.62 11.99 -5.07
CA MET A 119 19.54 12.43 -5.96
C MET A 119 19.88 12.30 -7.45
N GLU A 120 21.07 11.80 -7.78
CA GLU A 120 21.44 11.55 -9.17
C GLU A 120 20.48 10.51 -9.79
N PRO A 121 19.85 10.82 -10.94
CA PRO A 121 18.95 9.91 -11.61
C PRO A 121 19.73 8.75 -12.21
N VAL A 122 19.36 7.53 -11.87
CA VAL A 122 20.08 6.32 -12.31
C VAL A 122 19.35 5.63 -13.46
N TYR A 123 18.03 5.48 -13.34
CA TYR A 123 17.20 4.82 -14.34
C TYR A 123 15.87 5.54 -14.51
N ALA A 124 15.51 5.94 -15.73
CA ALA A 124 14.23 6.59 -16.05
C ALA A 124 13.89 7.81 -15.15
N GLY A 125 14.90 8.55 -14.69
CA GLY A 125 14.71 9.68 -13.78
C GLY A 125 14.50 9.30 -12.31
N VAL A 126 14.58 8.01 -11.96
CA VAL A 126 14.47 7.53 -10.58
C VAL A 126 15.78 7.79 -9.82
N PRO A 127 15.75 8.52 -8.69
CA PRO A 127 16.93 8.77 -7.86
C PRO A 127 17.55 7.49 -7.28
N MET A 128 18.88 7.45 -7.15
CA MET A 128 19.62 6.29 -6.58
C MET A 128 19.08 5.87 -5.21
N ILE A 129 18.68 6.82 -4.36
CA ILE A 129 18.13 6.55 -3.03
C ILE A 129 16.86 5.68 -3.07
N VAL A 130 16.01 5.87 -4.08
CA VAL A 130 14.78 5.08 -4.25
C VAL A 130 15.13 3.66 -4.66
N VAL A 131 16.14 3.48 -5.52
CA VAL A 131 16.63 2.15 -5.94
C VAL A 131 17.23 1.40 -4.75
N ALA A 132 18.07 2.07 -3.95
CA ALA A 132 18.65 1.49 -2.74
C ALA A 132 17.55 1.02 -1.75
N TRP A 133 16.51 1.85 -1.58
CA TRP A 133 15.36 1.48 -0.74
C TRP A 133 14.63 0.23 -1.26
N GLN A 134 14.42 0.11 -2.57
CA GLN A 134 13.81 -1.10 -3.16
C GLN A 134 14.66 -2.35 -2.93
N ILE A 135 16.00 -2.25 -2.99
CA ILE A 135 16.91 -3.37 -2.68
C ILE A 135 16.76 -3.80 -1.22
N ILE A 136 16.67 -2.85 -0.29
CA ILE A 136 16.44 -3.14 1.13
C ILE A 136 15.10 -3.84 1.34
N LEU A 137 14.03 -3.37 0.70
CA LEU A 137 12.71 -4.00 0.75
C LEU A 137 12.73 -5.43 0.17
N LEU A 138 13.42 -5.65 -0.95
CA LEU A 138 13.61 -6.98 -1.52
C LEU A 138 14.42 -7.89 -0.58
N GLY A 139 15.52 -7.40 -0.02
CA GLY A 139 16.34 -8.15 0.93
C GLY A 139 15.56 -8.55 2.18
N THR A 140 14.85 -7.60 2.79
CA THR A 140 13.99 -7.85 3.96
C THR A 140 12.86 -8.83 3.64
N LEU A 141 12.24 -8.74 2.45
CA LEU A 141 11.25 -9.70 2.01
C LEU A 141 11.85 -11.11 1.89
N LEU A 142 13.01 -11.26 1.25
CA LEU A 142 13.69 -12.55 1.06
C LEU A 142 14.06 -13.20 2.41
N LEU A 143 14.60 -12.42 3.34
CA LEU A 143 14.92 -12.87 4.70
C LEU A 143 13.64 -13.26 5.47
N SER A 144 12.59 -12.45 5.37
CA SER A 144 11.31 -12.70 6.04
C SER A 144 10.51 -13.85 5.42
N PHE A 145 10.79 -14.20 4.15
CA PHE A 145 10.07 -15.25 3.42
C PHE A 145 10.19 -16.61 4.10
N GLN A 146 11.33 -16.88 4.74
CA GLN A 146 11.55 -18.11 5.49
C GLN A 146 10.66 -18.20 6.74
N TYR A 147 10.37 -17.07 7.38
CA TYR A 147 9.50 -16.99 8.55
C TYR A 147 8.02 -17.02 8.18
N LEU A 148 7.65 -16.46 7.02
CA LEU A 148 6.29 -16.58 6.46
C LEU A 148 5.91 -18.04 6.18
N LYS A 149 6.86 -18.88 5.73
CA LYS A 149 6.63 -20.33 5.58
C LYS A 149 6.34 -21.03 6.91
N ARG A 150 6.93 -20.57 8.02
CA ARG A 150 6.69 -21.14 9.36
C ARG A 150 5.30 -20.80 9.88
N LEU A 151 4.80 -19.60 9.65
CA LEU A 151 3.44 -19.18 10.01
C LEU A 151 2.34 -19.90 9.19
N SER A 152 2.70 -20.45 8.02
CA SER A 152 1.79 -21.21 7.16
C SER A 152 1.66 -22.69 7.54
N LYS A 153 2.55 -23.25 8.37
CA LYS A 153 2.38 -24.61 8.87
C LYS A 153 1.29 -24.58 9.95
N LYS A 154 0.25 -25.41 9.79
CA LYS A 154 -0.81 -25.57 10.80
C LYS A 154 -0.17 -25.73 12.19
N PRO A 155 -0.67 -25.07 13.24
CA PRO A 155 -0.26 -25.44 14.59
C PRO A 155 -0.54 -26.93 14.75
N VAL A 156 0.48 -27.69 15.15
CA VAL A 156 0.29 -29.04 15.67
C VAL A 156 -0.56 -28.83 16.92
N LEU A 157 -1.86 -29.11 16.80
CA LEU A 157 -2.74 -29.23 17.94
C LEU A 157 -2.16 -30.35 18.81
N PHE A 158 -1.63 -29.99 19.97
CA PHE A 158 -1.42 -30.96 21.03
C PHE A 158 -2.80 -31.50 21.40
N SER A 159 -2.99 -32.80 21.10
CA SER A 159 -4.10 -33.64 21.57
C SER A 159 -3.99 -33.91 23.06
#